data_AF-A0A8S3UQH0-F1
#
_entry.id   AF-A0A8S3UQH0-F1
#
_cell.length_a   1.000
_cell.length_b   1.000
_cell.length_c   1.000
_cell.angle_alpha   90.00
_cell.angle_beta   90.00
_cell.angle_gamma   90.00
#
_symmetry.space_group_name_H-M   'P 1'
#
loop_
_entity.id
_entity.type
_entity.pdbx_description
1 polymer ?
#
loop_
_entity_poly.entity_id
_entity_poly.type
_entity_poly.pdbx_seq_one_letter_code
_entity_poly.pdbx_strand_id
1 'polypeptide(L)'
;MTSTVPVLSKEETNFLRVANLLIRLSPKAVRVLFNRELSPTGLKSVLSKNWTNLDKLKKKHVITQTQWSLLFPSGSNPKSKEFDLTLMVCLLRNLIKMTIQDQLPQPSDLSEGAAVSRIKFYRNKIVHSDSGMMSDAEFSTTFAEVSKILVVRDAKIDIYRFVRSIAKRSYATGADNVRKKNDETETYDETGTNAETETDLDTNIETETDLDTNTETETDLNTNTETETDLDTNTETETDAKTLML
;
A
#
# COMPACT_ATOMS: atom_id res chain seq x y z
N MET A 1 12.97 4.05 40.15
CA MET A 1 13.45 2.89 39.35
C MET A 1 13.50 3.34 37.90
N THR A 2 14.69 3.53 37.35
CA THR A 2 14.87 3.84 35.93
C THR A 2 14.65 2.56 35.13
N SER A 3 13.48 2.44 34.50
CA SER A 3 13.17 1.34 33.58
C SER A 3 14.02 1.50 32.32
N THR A 4 15.17 0.84 32.26
CA THR A 4 15.97 0.74 31.03
C THR A 4 15.19 -0.10 30.01
N VAL A 5 14.88 0.50 28.86
CA VAL A 5 14.25 -0.22 27.75
C VAL A 5 15.25 -1.27 27.23
N PRO A 6 14.86 -2.55 27.08
CA PRO A 6 15.74 -3.58 26.55
C PRO A 6 16.23 -3.22 25.14
N VAL A 7 17.51 -3.38 24.87
CA VAL A 7 18.08 -3.25 23.52
C VAL A 7 17.78 -4.54 22.76
N LEU A 8 17.15 -4.41 21.60
CA LEU A 8 16.85 -5.56 20.74
C LEU A 8 18.11 -6.08 20.05
N SER A 9 18.19 -7.40 19.90
CA SER A 9 19.15 -8.07 19.04
C SER A 9 18.96 -7.67 17.57
N LYS A 10 19.96 -8.00 16.74
CA LYS A 10 19.89 -7.81 15.29
C LYS A 10 18.72 -8.60 14.68
N GLU A 11 18.50 -9.83 15.15
CA GLU A 11 17.47 -10.73 14.62
C GLU A 11 16.06 -10.26 14.98
N GLU A 12 15.84 -9.76 16.20
CA GLU A 12 14.58 -9.12 16.60
C GLU A 12 14.34 -7.85 15.79
N THR A 13 15.40 -7.05 15.57
CA THR A 13 15.32 -5.84 14.75
C THR A 13 14.92 -6.16 13.32
N ASN A 14 15.52 -7.19 12.71
CA ASN A 14 15.20 -7.68 11.38
C ASN A 14 13.74 -8.13 11.29
N PHE A 15 13.29 -8.93 12.26
CA PHE A 15 11.91 -9.39 12.35
C PHE A 15 10.94 -8.21 12.40
N LEU A 16 11.18 -7.22 13.28
CA LEU A 16 10.31 -6.05 13.40
C LEU A 16 10.29 -5.19 12.13
N ARG A 17 11.41 -5.08 11.41
CA ARG A 17 11.47 -4.35 10.13
C ARG A 17 10.55 -5.00 9.09
N VAL A 18 10.62 -6.32 8.95
CA VAL A 18 9.75 -7.08 8.04
C VAL A 18 8.30 -7.09 8.51
N ALA A 19 8.04 -7.24 9.80
CA ALA A 19 6.70 -7.18 10.37
C ALA A 19 6.04 -5.82 10.11
N ASN A 20 6.76 -4.71 10.29
CA ASN A 20 6.24 -3.38 9.96
C ASN A 20 5.95 -3.24 8.45
N LEU A 21 6.84 -3.74 7.59
CA LEU A 21 6.64 -3.74 6.13
C LEU A 21 5.33 -4.47 5.76
N LEU A 22 5.12 -5.67 6.29
CA LEU A 22 3.98 -6.53 5.97
C LEU A 22 2.67 -6.11 6.63
N ILE A 23 2.70 -5.69 7.89
CA ILE A 23 1.48 -5.40 8.67
C ILE A 23 1.01 -3.96 8.43
N ARG A 24 1.92 -3.00 8.24
CA ARG A 24 1.55 -1.58 8.14
C ARG A 24 1.56 -1.06 6.71
N LEU A 25 2.52 -1.49 5.89
CA LEU A 25 2.70 -0.94 4.54
C LEU A 25 2.00 -1.78 3.47
N SER A 26 2.10 -3.10 3.53
CA SER A 26 1.45 -3.97 2.54
C SER A 26 -0.08 -3.79 2.41
N PRO A 27 -0.86 -3.54 3.49
CA PRO A 27 -2.28 -3.26 3.33
C PRO A 27 -2.53 -2.01 2.47
N LYS A 28 -1.66 -1.00 2.52
CA LYS A 28 -1.82 0.21 1.71
C LYS A 28 -1.62 -0.09 0.22
N ALA A 29 -0.56 -0.80 -0.12
CA ALA A 29 -0.29 -1.20 -1.51
C ALA A 29 -1.38 -2.13 -2.08
N VAL A 30 -1.82 -3.12 -1.29
CA VAL A 30 -2.91 -4.01 -1.70
C VAL A 30 -4.22 -3.23 -1.83
N ARG A 31 -4.43 -2.17 -1.04
CA ARG A 31 -5.61 -1.32 -1.16
C ARG A 31 -5.65 -0.49 -2.44
N VAL A 32 -4.49 -0.06 -2.96
CA VAL A 32 -4.41 0.61 -4.28
C VAL A 32 -4.96 -0.33 -5.35
N LEU A 33 -4.46 -1.56 -5.40
CA LEU A 33 -4.96 -2.60 -6.29
C LEU A 33 -6.45 -2.90 -6.05
N PHE A 34 -6.85 -3.08 -4.79
CA PHE A 34 -8.22 -3.34 -4.41
C PHE A 34 -9.18 -2.27 -4.92
N ASN A 35 -8.86 -0.99 -4.72
CA ASN A 35 -9.73 0.12 -5.14
C ASN A 35 -9.78 0.28 -6.66
N ARG A 36 -8.76 -0.18 -7.39
CA ARG A 36 -8.78 -0.23 -8.86
C ARG A 36 -9.78 -1.26 -9.37
N GLU A 37 -9.78 -2.46 -8.79
CA GLU A 37 -10.68 -3.55 -9.18
C GLU A 37 -12.10 -3.42 -8.58
N LEU A 38 -12.19 -2.86 -7.38
CA LEU A 38 -13.41 -2.68 -6.58
C LEU A 38 -13.48 -1.23 -6.14
N SER A 39 -13.88 -0.36 -7.07
CA SER A 39 -14.00 1.08 -6.83
C SER A 39 -14.76 1.39 -5.54
N PRO A 40 -14.26 2.30 -4.67
CA PRO A 40 -14.97 2.71 -3.45
C PRO A 40 -16.40 3.19 -3.70
N THR A 41 -16.67 3.83 -4.83
CA THR A 41 -18.02 4.31 -5.20
C THR A 41 -18.96 3.15 -5.57
N GLY A 42 -18.43 2.12 -6.26
CA GLY A 42 -19.18 0.93 -6.67
C GLY A 42 -19.23 -0.18 -5.61
N LEU A 43 -18.44 -0.07 -4.53
CA LEU A 43 -18.19 -1.16 -3.59
C LEU A 43 -19.49 -1.72 -2.98
N LYS A 44 -20.39 -0.85 -2.51
CA LYS A 44 -21.68 -1.26 -1.93
C LYS A 44 -22.52 -2.09 -2.90
N SER A 45 -22.55 -1.70 -4.18
CA SER A 45 -23.29 -2.41 -5.22
C SER A 45 -22.69 -3.79 -5.46
N VAL A 46 -21.36 -3.89 -5.59
CA VAL A 46 -20.68 -5.17 -5.82
C VAL A 46 -20.86 -6.13 -4.64
N LEU A 47 -20.77 -5.63 -3.40
CA LEU A 47 -21.01 -6.44 -2.19
C LEU A 47 -22.46 -6.94 -2.13
N SER A 48 -23.43 -6.08 -2.44
CA SER A 48 -24.86 -6.46 -2.43
C SER A 48 -25.17 -7.51 -3.50
N LYS A 49 -24.62 -7.35 -4.72
CA LYS A 49 -24.76 -8.34 -5.80
C LYS A 49 -24.16 -9.71 -5.46
N ASN A 50 -23.14 -9.73 -4.60
CA ASN A 50 -22.44 -10.96 -4.20
C ASN A 50 -22.82 -11.46 -2.80
N TRP A 51 -23.93 -10.96 -2.24
CA TRP A 51 -24.33 -11.24 -0.86
C TRP A 51 -24.34 -12.73 -0.52
N THR A 52 -24.93 -13.57 -1.37
CA THR A 52 -25.04 -15.03 -1.14
C THR A 52 -23.67 -15.72 -1.02
N ASN A 53 -22.68 -15.28 -1.80
CA ASN A 53 -21.33 -15.83 -1.72
C ASN A 53 -20.62 -15.36 -0.45
N LEU A 54 -20.78 -14.09 -0.10
CA LEU A 54 -20.20 -13.51 1.12
C LEU A 54 -20.82 -14.14 2.38
N ASP A 55 -22.13 -14.38 2.40
CA ASP A 55 -22.83 -15.04 3.51
C ASP A 55 -22.32 -16.48 3.72
N LYS A 56 -22.07 -17.22 2.63
CA LYS A 56 -21.41 -18.54 2.71
C LYS A 56 -20.01 -18.45 3.33
N LEU A 57 -19.22 -17.43 2.96
CA LEU A 57 -17.89 -17.23 3.53
C LEU A 57 -17.95 -16.87 5.01
N LYS A 58 -18.94 -16.08 5.42
CA LYS A 58 -19.21 -15.77 6.84
C LYS A 58 -19.60 -17.02 7.62
N LYS A 59 -20.54 -17.82 7.11
CA LYS A 59 -20.97 -19.09 7.73
C LYS A 59 -19.83 -20.10 7.88
N LYS A 60 -18.85 -20.06 6.98
CA LYS A 60 -17.61 -20.86 7.05
C LYS A 60 -16.51 -20.22 7.91
N HIS A 61 -16.79 -19.10 8.59
CA HIS A 61 -15.82 -18.35 9.40
C HIS A 61 -14.60 -17.83 8.63
N VAL A 62 -14.66 -17.76 7.30
CA VAL A 62 -13.62 -17.13 6.47
C VAL A 62 -13.67 -15.61 6.61
N ILE A 63 -14.88 -15.06 6.75
CA ILE A 63 -15.12 -13.65 7.09
C ILE A 63 -15.66 -13.61 8.52
N THR A 64 -14.96 -12.89 9.41
CA THR A 64 -15.37 -12.77 10.81
C THR A 64 -16.57 -11.84 10.96
N GLN A 65 -17.25 -11.88 12.11
CA GLN A 65 -18.36 -10.94 12.37
C GLN A 65 -17.88 -9.47 12.34
N THR A 66 -16.67 -9.18 12.84
CA THR A 66 -16.07 -7.84 12.77
C THR A 66 -15.87 -7.38 11.34
N GLN A 67 -15.30 -8.24 10.49
CA GLN A 67 -15.12 -7.94 9.06
C GLN A 67 -16.47 -7.79 8.34
N TRP A 68 -17.47 -8.62 8.69
CA TRP A 68 -18.81 -8.51 8.13
C TRP A 68 -19.44 -7.15 8.40
N SER A 69 -19.30 -6.63 9.61
CA SER A 69 -19.80 -5.30 9.97
C SER A 69 -19.12 -4.17 9.17
N LEU A 70 -17.89 -4.37 8.68
CA LEU A 70 -17.21 -3.44 7.76
C LEU A 70 -17.75 -3.54 6.33
N LEU A 71 -18.18 -4.72 5.89
CA LEU A 71 -18.77 -4.93 4.56
C LEU A 71 -20.20 -4.39 4.46
N PHE A 72 -20.98 -4.54 5.54
CA PHE A 72 -22.38 -4.14 5.61
C PHE A 72 -22.65 -3.27 6.85
N PRO A 73 -22.10 -2.04 6.90
CA PRO A 73 -22.30 -1.16 8.04
C PRO A 73 -23.74 -0.61 8.07
N SER A 74 -24.28 -0.41 9.26
CA SER A 74 -25.62 0.17 9.42
C SER A 74 -25.61 1.64 9.03
N GLY A 75 -26.49 2.05 8.11
CA GLY A 75 -26.71 3.45 7.77
C GLY A 75 -25.55 4.16 7.04
N SER A 76 -24.50 3.45 6.62
CA SER A 76 -23.38 4.06 5.89
C SER A 76 -22.89 3.18 4.74
N ASN A 77 -21.93 3.70 3.96
CA ASN A 77 -21.27 2.93 2.92
C ASN A 77 -20.01 2.25 3.47
N PRO A 78 -19.67 1.05 2.95
CA PRO A 78 -18.43 0.36 3.31
C PRO A 78 -17.22 1.21 2.89
N LYS A 79 -16.18 1.22 3.73
CA LYS A 79 -14.99 2.04 3.53
C LYS A 79 -13.76 1.13 3.41
N SER A 80 -13.25 0.96 2.19
CA SER A 80 -12.10 0.08 1.93
C SER A 80 -10.83 0.45 2.74
N LYS A 81 -10.71 1.71 3.18
CA LYS A 81 -9.63 2.16 4.07
C LYS A 81 -9.61 1.46 5.43
N GLU A 82 -10.76 0.94 5.88
CA GLU A 82 -10.92 0.24 7.16
C GLU A 82 -10.69 -1.27 7.02
N PHE A 83 -10.54 -1.78 5.79
CA PHE A 83 -10.33 -3.20 5.56
C PHE A 83 -8.89 -3.59 5.88
N ASP A 84 -8.74 -4.67 6.63
CA ASP A 84 -7.46 -5.34 6.84
C ASP A 84 -7.02 -6.09 5.58
N LEU A 85 -5.74 -6.49 5.55
CA LEU A 85 -5.16 -7.24 4.43
C LEU A 85 -5.88 -8.55 4.15
N THR A 86 -6.28 -9.29 5.19
CA THR A 86 -6.94 -10.59 5.05
C THR A 86 -8.30 -10.44 4.38
N LEU A 87 -9.07 -9.41 4.76
CA LEU A 87 -10.36 -9.11 4.15
C LEU A 87 -10.19 -8.71 2.69
N MET A 88 -9.24 -7.81 2.36
CA MET A 88 -8.97 -7.42 0.98
C MET A 88 -8.56 -8.62 0.10
N VAL A 89 -7.67 -9.48 0.61
CA VAL A 89 -7.26 -10.72 -0.08
C VAL A 89 -8.45 -11.65 -0.30
N CYS A 90 -9.32 -11.81 0.71
CA CYS A 90 -10.51 -12.65 0.60
C CYS A 90 -11.47 -12.14 -0.49
N LEU A 91 -11.72 -10.83 -0.53
CA LEU A 91 -12.60 -10.22 -1.51
C LEU A 91 -12.02 -10.26 -2.93
N LEU A 92 -10.73 -9.98 -3.12
CA LEU A 92 -10.06 -10.10 -4.42
C LEU A 92 -10.16 -11.53 -4.98
N ARG A 93 -9.92 -12.53 -4.12
CA ARG A 93 -10.04 -13.94 -4.51
C ARG A 93 -11.48 -14.32 -4.89
N ASN A 94 -12.47 -13.87 -4.12
CA ASN A 94 -13.83 -14.38 -4.25
C ASN A 94 -14.74 -13.57 -5.18
N LEU A 95 -14.52 -12.25 -5.29
CA LEU A 95 -15.35 -11.35 -6.09
C LEU A 95 -14.72 -11.08 -7.46
N ILE A 96 -13.41 -10.79 -7.49
CA ILE A 96 -12.67 -10.51 -8.72
C ILE A 96 -12.12 -11.80 -9.36
N LYS A 97 -12.20 -12.93 -8.65
CA LYS A 97 -11.65 -14.23 -9.10
C LYS A 97 -10.14 -14.17 -9.37
N MET A 98 -9.44 -13.27 -8.68
CA MET A 98 -7.98 -13.18 -8.78
C MET A 98 -7.34 -14.46 -8.23
N THR A 99 -6.45 -15.06 -9.02
CA THR A 99 -5.68 -16.25 -8.62
C THR A 99 -4.67 -15.86 -7.55
N ILE A 100 -5.08 -16.00 -6.29
CA ILE A 100 -4.22 -15.79 -5.12
C ILE A 100 -3.97 -17.15 -4.49
N GLN A 101 -2.72 -17.57 -4.44
CA GLN A 101 -2.29 -18.86 -3.91
C GLN A 101 -2.03 -18.78 -2.40
N ASP A 102 -2.10 -19.93 -1.72
CA ASP A 102 -1.74 -20.04 -0.29
C ASP A 102 -0.24 -20.34 -0.10
N GLN A 103 0.39 -20.93 -1.12
CA GLN A 103 1.82 -21.19 -1.19
C GLN A 103 2.57 -20.02 -1.83
N LEU A 104 3.88 -19.97 -1.60
CA LEU A 104 4.77 -18.99 -2.23
C LEU A 104 4.82 -19.22 -3.76
N PRO A 105 4.43 -18.25 -4.59
CA PRO A 105 4.51 -18.40 -6.04
C PRO A 105 5.95 -18.45 -6.56
N GLN A 106 6.13 -18.95 -7.78
CA GLN A 106 7.43 -18.96 -8.46
C GLN A 106 7.97 -17.52 -8.62
N PRO A 107 9.28 -17.27 -8.44
CA PRO A 107 9.85 -15.92 -8.55
C PRO A 107 9.61 -15.24 -9.89
N SER A 108 9.47 -16.01 -10.98
CA SER A 108 9.19 -15.52 -12.33
C SER A 108 7.74 -15.06 -12.55
N ASP A 109 6.80 -15.42 -11.67
CA ASP A 109 5.40 -15.00 -11.79
C ASP A 109 5.21 -13.55 -11.30
N LEU A 110 5.21 -12.62 -12.25
CA LEU A 110 5.07 -11.18 -11.97
C LEU A 110 3.61 -10.71 -11.94
N SER A 111 2.64 -11.63 -11.99
CA SER A 111 1.23 -11.28 -11.96
C SER A 111 0.82 -10.60 -10.65
N GLU A 112 -0.30 -9.87 -10.69
CA GLU A 112 -0.79 -9.21 -9.50
C GLU A 112 -1.31 -10.18 -8.44
N GLY A 113 -1.92 -11.28 -8.88
CA GLY A 113 -2.30 -12.39 -8.01
C GLY A 113 -1.10 -12.98 -7.29
N ALA A 114 0.02 -13.19 -7.99
CA ALA A 114 1.27 -13.66 -7.39
C ALA A 114 1.86 -12.63 -6.42
N ALA A 115 1.84 -11.34 -6.75
CA ALA A 115 2.30 -10.28 -5.85
C ALA A 115 1.51 -10.27 -4.52
N VAL A 116 0.18 -10.35 -4.59
CA VAL A 116 -0.68 -10.44 -3.40
C VAL A 116 -0.44 -11.76 -2.64
N SER A 117 -0.20 -12.86 -3.35
CA SER A 117 0.12 -14.16 -2.75
C SER A 117 1.43 -14.13 -1.95
N ARG A 118 2.48 -13.49 -2.47
CA ARG A 118 3.75 -13.31 -1.74
C ARG A 118 3.56 -12.50 -0.46
N ILE A 119 2.85 -11.37 -0.54
CA ILE A 119 2.51 -10.54 0.64
C ILE A 119 1.76 -11.39 1.68
N LYS A 120 0.74 -12.14 1.24
CA LYS A 120 -0.04 -13.02 2.11
C LYS A 120 0.84 -14.07 2.78
N PHE A 121 1.67 -14.76 2.00
CA PHE A 121 2.56 -15.81 2.46
C PHE A 121 3.51 -15.31 3.55
N TYR A 122 4.23 -14.22 3.30
CA TYR A 122 5.19 -13.67 4.27
C TYR A 122 4.49 -13.09 5.51
N ARG A 123 3.32 -12.46 5.35
CA ARG A 123 2.53 -12.01 6.51
C ARG A 123 2.12 -13.18 7.38
N ASN A 124 1.70 -14.29 6.80
CA ASN A 124 1.36 -15.50 7.56
C ASN A 124 2.60 -16.08 8.26
N LYS A 125 3.75 -16.15 7.57
CA LYS A 125 5.02 -16.60 8.17
C LYS A 125 5.37 -15.78 9.41
N ILE A 126 5.26 -14.45 9.34
CA ILE A 126 5.53 -13.56 10.49
C ILE A 126 4.51 -13.73 11.61
N VAL A 127 3.22 -13.79 11.29
CA VAL A 127 2.16 -13.87 12.32
C VAL A 127 2.13 -15.21 13.05
N HIS A 128 2.64 -16.27 12.44
CA HIS A 128 2.76 -17.59 13.05
C HIS A 128 4.16 -17.89 13.61
N SER A 129 5.09 -16.94 13.55
CA SER A 129 6.40 -17.08 14.20
C SER A 129 6.25 -16.87 15.71
N ASP A 130 6.85 -17.77 16.49
CA ASP A 130 6.89 -17.75 17.95
C ASP A 130 8.18 -17.14 18.52
N SER A 131 9.28 -17.18 17.75
CA SER A 131 10.58 -16.66 18.17
C SER A 131 10.67 -15.14 18.15
N GLY A 132 9.93 -14.47 17.25
CA GLY A 132 10.11 -13.03 17.00
C GLY A 132 11.50 -12.67 16.46
N MET A 133 12.24 -13.66 15.97
CA MET A 133 13.63 -13.53 15.49
C MET A 133 13.68 -13.85 13.99
N MET A 134 14.55 -13.15 13.27
CA MET A 134 14.77 -13.37 11.84
C MET A 134 16.25 -13.23 11.49
N SER A 135 16.81 -14.29 10.88
CA SER A 135 18.19 -14.30 10.40
C SER A 135 18.43 -13.24 9.33
N ASP A 136 19.67 -12.81 9.13
CA ASP A 136 20.03 -11.83 8.10
C ASP A 136 19.69 -12.32 6.68
N ALA A 137 19.87 -13.61 6.41
CA ALA A 137 19.53 -14.21 5.12
C ALA A 137 18.02 -14.14 4.85
N GLU A 138 17.20 -14.58 5.80
CA GLU A 138 15.74 -14.52 5.69
C GLU A 138 15.22 -13.09 5.59
N PHE A 139 15.81 -12.18 6.37
CA PHE A 139 15.53 -10.75 6.30
C PHE A 139 15.82 -10.22 4.90
N SER A 140 17.01 -10.46 4.36
CA SER A 140 17.44 -9.93 3.08
C SER A 140 16.53 -10.40 1.95
N THR A 141 16.23 -11.69 1.90
CA THR A 141 15.30 -12.26 0.91
C THR A 141 13.90 -11.69 1.05
N THR A 142 13.31 -11.74 2.25
CA THR A 142 11.92 -11.32 2.47
C THR A 142 11.75 -9.83 2.24
N PHE A 143 12.68 -9.01 2.75
CA PHE A 143 12.64 -7.57 2.63
C PHE A 143 12.78 -7.12 1.18
N ALA A 144 13.69 -7.72 0.40
CA ALA A 144 13.88 -7.40 -1.01
C ALA A 144 12.62 -7.75 -1.84
N GLU A 145 12.07 -8.95 -1.66
CA GLU A 145 10.88 -9.38 -2.40
C GLU A 145 9.67 -8.49 -2.11
N VAL A 146 9.38 -8.25 -0.82
CA VAL A 146 8.22 -7.45 -0.43
C VAL A 146 8.42 -5.99 -0.86
N SER A 147 9.61 -5.42 -0.67
CA SER A 147 9.90 -4.03 -1.07
C SER A 147 9.69 -3.83 -2.57
N LYS A 148 10.16 -4.76 -3.41
CA LYS A 148 9.95 -4.71 -4.87
C LYS A 148 8.46 -4.65 -5.22
N ILE A 149 7.64 -5.48 -4.58
CA ILE A 149 6.18 -5.49 -4.80
C ILE A 149 5.56 -4.15 -4.41
N LEU A 150 5.95 -3.59 -3.27
CA LEU A 150 5.34 -2.37 -2.75
C LEU A 150 5.74 -1.12 -3.57
N VAL A 151 6.97 -1.05 -4.07
CA VAL A 151 7.45 0.06 -4.92
C VAL A 151 6.69 0.10 -6.24
N VAL A 152 6.43 -1.05 -6.86
CA VAL A 152 5.69 -1.15 -8.13
C VAL A 152 4.23 -0.72 -7.98
N ARG A 153 3.65 -0.83 -6.78
CA ARG A 153 2.21 -0.59 -6.53
C ARG A 153 1.91 0.75 -5.85
N ASP A 154 2.77 1.74 -6.11
CA ASP A 154 2.59 3.14 -5.76
C ASP A 154 2.40 3.44 -4.25
N ALA A 155 2.84 2.51 -3.39
CA ALA A 155 3.09 2.81 -1.98
C ALA A 155 4.44 3.53 -1.78
N LYS A 156 5.06 4.02 -2.87
CA LYS A 156 6.42 4.55 -2.93
C LYS A 156 6.71 5.53 -1.80
N ILE A 157 5.90 6.58 -1.63
CA ILE A 157 6.19 7.64 -0.65
C ILE A 157 6.18 7.11 0.80
N ASP A 158 5.24 6.23 1.14
CA ASP A 158 5.16 5.64 2.47
C ASP A 158 6.30 4.65 2.75
N ILE A 159 6.76 3.92 1.72
CA ILE A 159 7.93 3.04 1.79
C ILE A 159 9.21 3.87 1.93
N TYR A 160 9.41 4.88 1.08
CA TYR A 160 10.58 5.76 1.15
C TYR A 160 10.68 6.44 2.52
N ARG A 161 9.57 6.95 3.07
CA ARG A 161 9.55 7.49 4.45
C ARG A 161 9.88 6.42 5.48
N PHE A 162 9.36 5.21 5.35
CA PHE A 162 9.63 4.12 6.28
C PHE A 162 11.08 3.64 6.23
N VAL A 163 11.61 3.33 5.05
CA VAL A 163 13.01 2.93 4.82
C VAL A 163 13.96 4.04 5.30
N ARG A 164 13.70 5.30 4.93
CA ARG A 164 14.47 6.46 5.42
C ARG A 164 14.41 6.58 6.94
N SER A 165 13.27 6.27 7.58
CA SER A 165 13.16 6.29 9.04
C SER A 165 13.92 5.15 9.73
N ILE A 166 14.08 4.01 9.06
CA ILE A 166 14.93 2.91 9.55
C ILE A 166 16.39 3.31 9.42
N ALA A 167 16.82 3.81 8.26
CA ALA A 167 18.19 4.25 8.02
C ALA A 167 18.61 5.34 9.01
N LYS A 168 17.81 6.40 9.18
CA LYS A 168 18.08 7.49 10.13
C LYS A 168 18.23 7.02 11.58
N ARG A 169 17.43 6.04 12.02
CA ARG A 169 17.57 5.45 13.38
C ARG A 169 18.86 4.65 13.51
N SER A 170 19.27 3.92 12.48
CA SER A 170 20.55 3.19 12.47
C SER A 170 21.75 4.14 12.66
N TYR A 171 21.73 5.32 12.02
CA TYR A 171 22.79 6.33 12.18
C TYR A 171 22.76 7.02 13.55
N ALA A 172 21.57 7.30 14.11
CA ALA A 172 21.43 7.90 15.44
C ALA A 172 21.94 6.98 16.56
N THR A 173 21.63 5.68 16.51
CA THR A 173 22.12 4.70 17.49
C THR A 173 23.63 4.44 17.35
N GLY A 174 24.18 4.56 16.15
CA GLY A 174 25.64 4.54 15.91
C GLY A 174 26.35 5.73 16.57
N ALA A 175 25.80 6.95 16.44
CA ALA A 175 26.35 8.14 17.07
C ALA A 175 26.27 8.10 18.61
N ASP A 176 25.19 7.58 19.18
CA ASP A 176 25.04 7.41 20.63
C ASP A 176 25.98 6.33 21.20
N ASN A 177 26.24 5.26 20.45
CA ASN A 177 27.20 4.22 20.84
C ASN A 177 28.66 4.68 20.69
N VAL A 178 28.98 5.51 19.70
CA VAL A 178 30.28 6.18 19.58
C VAL A 178 30.48 7.17 20.74
N ARG A 179 29.45 7.94 21.10
CA ARG A 179 29.49 8.85 22.24
C ARG A 179 29.67 8.12 23.57
N LYS A 180 29.04 6.96 23.77
CA LYS A 180 29.23 6.13 24.97
C LYS A 180 30.57 5.39 25.01
N LYS A 181 31.12 4.96 23.87
CA LYS A 181 32.48 4.39 23.82
C LYS A 181 33.56 5.42 24.16
N ASN A 182 33.32 6.69 23.89
CA ASN A 182 34.26 7.76 24.20
C ASN A 182 34.26 8.19 25.69
N ASP A 183 33.32 7.70 26.51
CA ASP A 183 33.27 7.97 27.96
C ASP A 183 33.94 6.86 28.82
N GLU A 184 34.44 5.75 28.22
CA GLU A 184 35.04 4.64 28.99
C GLU A 184 36.48 4.23 28.61
N THR A 185 37.18 4.91 27.70
CA THR A 185 38.62 4.65 27.51
C THR A 185 39.38 5.92 27.09
N GLU A 186 39.92 6.65 28.07
CA GLU A 186 41.13 7.45 27.86
C GLU A 186 42.33 6.52 28.04
N THR A 187 43.08 6.23 26.96
CA THR A 187 44.56 6.09 26.90
C THR A 187 44.98 5.77 25.45
N TYR A 188 45.81 6.65 24.88
CA TYR A 188 46.78 6.60 23.74
C TYR A 188 47.06 5.22 23.08
N ASP A 189 47.33 5.04 21.77
CA ASP A 189 48.16 5.80 20.80
C ASP A 189 47.75 5.54 19.33
N GLU A 190 48.14 6.47 18.44
CA GLU A 190 48.08 6.36 16.98
C GLU A 190 48.97 5.22 16.43
N THR A 191 48.47 4.47 15.44
CA THR A 191 49.12 4.25 14.12
C THR A 191 48.36 3.20 13.30
N GLY A 192 48.08 3.54 12.04
CA GLY A 192 48.26 2.57 10.95
C GLY A 192 47.03 1.91 10.31
N THR A 193 46.74 2.44 9.11
CA THR A 193 46.41 1.71 7.86
C THR A 193 44.96 1.27 7.60
N ASN A 194 44.39 1.93 6.59
CA ASN A 194 43.16 1.59 5.87
C ASN A 194 43.19 0.17 5.30
N ALA A 195 42.03 -0.49 5.35
CA ALA A 195 41.61 -1.47 4.35
C ALA A 195 40.09 -1.36 4.20
N GLU A 196 39.69 -0.71 3.11
CA GLU A 196 38.34 -0.65 2.58
C GLU A 196 37.95 -2.04 2.02
N THR A 197 36.73 -2.48 2.31
CA THR A 197 36.00 -3.35 1.38
C THR A 197 34.60 -2.77 1.23
N GLU A 198 34.47 -1.88 0.25
CA GLU A 198 33.20 -1.47 -0.31
C GLU A 198 32.58 -2.66 -1.06
N THR A 199 31.29 -2.92 -0.83
CA THR A 199 30.47 -3.68 -1.77
C THR A 199 29.50 -2.71 -2.41
N ASP A 200 29.81 -2.34 -3.65
CA ASP A 200 28.99 -1.52 -4.52
C ASP A 200 27.58 -2.11 -4.69
N LEU A 201 26.56 -1.33 -4.33
CA LEU A 201 25.25 -1.42 -4.95
C LEU A 201 25.02 -0.12 -5.71
N ASP A 202 25.39 -0.13 -6.99
CA ASP A 202 25.03 0.88 -7.98
C ASP A 202 23.52 1.15 -7.90
N THR A 203 23.16 2.32 -7.38
CA THR A 203 21.79 2.85 -7.44
C THR A 203 21.80 4.07 -8.33
N ASN A 204 21.93 3.84 -9.63
CA ASN A 204 21.74 4.88 -10.62
C ASN A 204 20.24 4.95 -11.00
N ILE A 205 19.50 5.86 -10.37
CA ILE A 205 18.32 6.49 -10.96
C ILE A 205 18.48 7.98 -10.73
N GLU A 206 18.64 8.67 -11.86
CA GLU A 206 18.91 10.09 -12.04
C GLU A 206 18.03 10.97 -11.15
N THR A 207 18.69 11.94 -10.53
CA THR A 207 18.08 13.08 -9.85
C THR A 207 17.63 14.09 -10.88
N GLU A 208 16.33 14.35 -10.99
CA GLU A 208 15.84 15.70 -11.28
C GLU A 208 14.81 16.10 -10.22
N THR A 209 15.27 16.99 -9.33
CA THR A 209 14.43 18.00 -8.69
C THR A 209 13.94 18.94 -9.81
N ASP A 210 12.68 19.35 -9.84
CA ASP A 210 12.24 20.53 -9.10
C ASP A 210 10.74 20.47 -8.79
N LEU A 211 10.41 20.76 -7.53
CA LEU A 211 9.03 20.91 -7.07
C LEU A 211 8.87 22.34 -6.57
N ASP A 212 8.55 23.25 -7.49
CA ASP A 212 8.16 24.61 -7.12
C ASP A 212 6.74 24.59 -6.56
N THR A 213 6.67 24.64 -5.24
CA THR A 213 5.52 25.16 -4.50
C THR A 213 5.37 26.64 -4.82
N ASN A 214 4.24 27.03 -5.41
CA ASN A 214 3.67 28.33 -5.08
C ASN A 214 2.16 28.24 -4.90
N THR A 215 1.74 28.66 -3.71
CA THR A 215 0.34 28.82 -3.30
C THR A 215 0.05 30.30 -3.41
N GLU A 216 -0.78 30.72 -4.38
CA GLU A 216 -1.48 32.01 -4.29
C GLU A 216 -2.91 31.82 -4.77
N THR A 217 -3.83 31.97 -3.81
CA THR A 217 -5.21 32.37 -4.03
C THR A 217 -5.23 33.83 -4.47
N GLU A 218 -5.88 34.17 -5.58
CA GLU A 218 -6.76 35.34 -5.68
C GLU A 218 -7.84 35.12 -6.75
N THR A 219 -9.04 35.57 -6.39
CA THR A 219 -10.24 35.73 -7.19
C THR A 219 -10.06 36.79 -8.27
N ASP A 220 -10.68 36.63 -9.44
CA ASP A 220 -11.48 37.72 -10.03
C ASP A 220 -12.36 37.26 -11.20
N LEU A 221 -13.57 37.82 -11.21
CA LEU A 221 -14.62 37.70 -12.21
C LEU A 221 -14.18 38.29 -13.55
N ASN A 222 -14.54 37.64 -14.67
CA ASN A 222 -15.21 38.37 -15.75
C ASN A 222 -16.08 37.47 -16.64
N THR A 223 -17.34 37.88 -16.72
CA THR A 223 -18.37 37.50 -17.69
C THR A 223 -17.93 37.74 -19.13
N ASN A 224 -18.30 36.82 -20.04
CA ASN A 224 -18.99 37.22 -21.26
C ASN A 224 -19.80 36.07 -21.85
N THR A 225 -21.10 36.30 -21.87
CA THR A 225 -22.12 35.55 -22.60
C THR A 225 -22.16 36.13 -24.00
N GLU A 226 -21.91 35.33 -25.04
CA GLU A 226 -22.32 35.67 -26.39
C GLU A 226 -23.27 34.59 -26.91
N THR A 227 -24.55 34.97 -26.89
CA THR A 227 -25.64 34.34 -27.64
C THR A 227 -25.56 34.85 -29.07
N GLU A 228 -25.29 33.96 -30.03
CA GLU A 228 -25.63 34.22 -31.43
C GLU A 228 -26.86 33.38 -31.80
N THR A 229 -27.96 34.09 -32.07
CA THR A 229 -29.18 33.57 -32.67
C THR A 229 -29.15 33.92 -34.16
N ASP A 230 -28.96 32.94 -35.02
CA ASP A 230 -29.26 33.09 -36.44
C ASP A 230 -30.63 32.46 -36.74
N LEU A 231 -31.61 33.34 -36.93
CA LEU A 231 -32.83 33.05 -37.67
C LEU A 231 -32.50 33.19 -39.16
N ASP A 232 -32.82 32.15 -39.95
CA ASP A 232 -33.19 32.40 -41.34
C ASP A 232 -34.41 31.56 -41.72
N THR A 233 -35.36 32.25 -42.32
CA THR A 233 -36.75 31.85 -42.58
C THR A 233 -36.96 31.21 -43.95
N ASN A 234 -37.99 30.36 -43.97
CA ASN A 234 -38.90 30.02 -45.07
C ASN A 234 -38.53 28.91 -46.07
N THR A 235 -39.34 27.84 -46.05
CA THR A 235 -40.20 27.51 -47.19
C THR A 235 -41.36 26.62 -46.76
N GLU A 236 -42.56 27.03 -47.17
CA GLU A 236 -43.85 26.35 -47.00
C GLU A 236 -43.91 25.03 -47.80
N THR A 237 -44.68 24.06 -47.31
CA THR A 237 -45.53 23.20 -48.15
C THR A 237 -46.68 22.66 -47.31
N GLU A 238 -47.90 23.12 -47.64
CA GLU A 238 -49.16 22.42 -47.34
C GLU A 238 -49.16 21.04 -47.99
N THR A 239 -49.70 20.00 -47.34
CA THR A 239 -50.80 19.21 -47.94
C THR A 239 -51.55 18.38 -46.90
N ASP A 240 -52.86 18.56 -46.95
CA ASP A 240 -54.00 17.66 -46.73
C ASP A 240 -54.29 16.92 -45.42
N ALA A 241 -55.55 17.17 -45.07
CA ALA A 241 -56.36 16.54 -44.06
C ALA A 241 -56.76 15.11 -44.42
N LYS A 242 -57.27 14.45 -43.36
CA LYS A 242 -58.42 13.54 -43.37
C LYS A 242 -58.13 12.06 -43.67
N THR A 243 -58.15 11.24 -42.63
CA THR A 243 -58.78 9.91 -42.70
C THR A 243 -59.44 9.57 -41.37
N LEU A 244 -60.72 9.23 -41.50
CA LEU A 244 -61.69 8.79 -40.50
C LEU A 244 -61.50 7.31 -40.10
N MET A 245 -62.03 6.98 -38.92
CA MET A 245 -62.70 5.71 -38.53
C MET A 245 -61.91 4.40 -38.58
N LEU A 246 -61.62 3.84 -37.39
CA LEU A 246 -62.44 2.83 -36.71
C LEU A 246 -61.94 2.63 -35.26
#